data_AF-A0A3E4GMT7-F1
#
_entry.id   AF-A0A3E4GMT7-F1
#
_cell.length_a   1.000
_cell.length_b   1.000
_cell.length_c   1.000
_cell.angle_alpha   90.00
_cell.angle_beta   90.00
_cell.angle_gamma   90.00
#
_symmetry.space_group_name_H-M   'P 1'
#
loop_
_entity.id
_entity.type
_entity.pdbx_description
1 polymer ?
#
loop_
_entity_poly.entity_id
_entity_poly.type
_entity_poly.pdbx_seq_one_letter_code
_entity_poly.pdbx_strand_id
1 'polypeptide(L)'
;MAHLFIIAGHGAGDCGAVGYGYTEAERVRALASRLSALGGNDVTVADMNRNWYADNGIIGLNIPKDWQILELHMDSNVPSVKGGHVIIEEGYSPDKYDTALANFISSFFPGRAEKIKPRDDLANPWRAAQRGYSYRLLENGFITNSGDLNKFNGQMDDLARGILNAFGIATASLAKEDSDGKVTSGGTSQDSVQHYGKVSYQSHIRDIGWACWQSDGRMSGTTGQNRRIEAFRLIPVGETDVVVHIKDIGDKEYKNITRNTLIGTMGQKKRIEAIKITGKDTNYAYRVHQKNIGWSAWTFNGNWCGVKGKKLQIEAIEITKAKFLATPFVQNKGWLQESVCNNVIGITGHNLRLEAFKINPLGMDIGVKAHIQDKGWVDYGTINKDTVIGTTNENKRIECLCLKGDFEYRVHIQNSGWTDWTKADGVATLGTVGQELRIEAIQFR
;
A
#
# COMPACT_ATOMS: atom_id res chain seq x y z
N MET A 1 -20.82 30.94 -14.38
CA MET A 1 -20.84 29.47 -14.45
C MET A 1 -22.30 29.06 -14.47
N ALA A 2 -22.70 28.04 -15.24
CA ALA A 2 -24.11 27.63 -15.22
C ALA A 2 -24.40 26.88 -13.92
N HIS A 3 -25.61 27.03 -13.38
CA HIS A 3 -26.13 26.16 -12.33
C HIS A 3 -27.07 25.13 -12.97
N LEU A 4 -26.92 23.86 -12.58
CA LEU A 4 -27.64 22.74 -13.21
C LEU A 4 -28.69 22.17 -12.24
N PHE A 5 -29.96 22.21 -12.65
CA PHE A 5 -31.07 21.57 -11.95
C PHE A 5 -31.35 20.20 -12.60
N ILE A 6 -31.05 19.13 -11.89
CA ILE A 6 -31.15 17.75 -12.40
C ILE A 6 -32.49 17.14 -12.04
N ILE A 7 -33.26 16.72 -13.04
CA ILE A 7 -34.43 15.86 -12.87
C ILE A 7 -34.02 14.44 -13.25
N ALA A 8 -34.25 13.48 -12.36
CA ALA A 8 -34.12 12.06 -12.69
C ALA A 8 -35.48 11.58 -13.22
N GLY A 9 -35.53 11.09 -14.46
CA GLY A 9 -36.76 10.60 -15.09
C GLY A 9 -37.42 9.46 -14.31
N HIS A 10 -38.73 9.30 -14.52
CA HIS A 10 -39.59 8.32 -13.84
C HIS A 10 -39.64 8.49 -12.31
N GLY A 11 -40.18 7.50 -11.59
CA GLY A 11 -40.29 7.50 -10.13
C GLY A 11 -41.69 7.32 -9.58
N ALA A 12 -41.80 7.40 -8.25
CA ALA A 12 -43.05 7.21 -7.51
C ALA A 12 -43.83 5.94 -7.94
N GLY A 13 -43.11 4.82 -8.12
CA GLY A 13 -43.68 3.54 -8.56
C GLY A 13 -43.54 3.25 -10.07
N ASP A 14 -43.25 4.27 -10.89
CA ASP A 14 -42.84 4.09 -12.29
C ASP A 14 -41.32 3.85 -12.36
N CYS A 15 -40.93 2.71 -12.89
CA CYS A 15 -39.53 2.30 -13.02
C CYS A 15 -38.91 2.63 -14.38
N GLY A 16 -39.71 3.13 -15.33
CA GLY A 16 -39.29 3.36 -16.71
C GLY A 16 -38.94 2.06 -17.43
N ALA A 17 -38.04 2.15 -18.41
CA ALA A 17 -37.56 0.97 -19.12
C ALA A 17 -36.75 0.03 -18.20
N VAL A 18 -36.70 -1.26 -18.56
CA VAL A 18 -35.99 -2.30 -17.81
C VAL A 18 -35.07 -3.08 -18.75
N GLY A 19 -33.83 -3.30 -18.33
CA GLY A 19 -32.83 -4.04 -19.10
C GLY A 19 -31.76 -4.65 -18.21
N TYR A 20 -31.42 -5.93 -18.45
CA TYR A 20 -30.32 -6.65 -17.79
C TYR A 20 -30.32 -6.57 -16.25
N GLY A 21 -31.50 -6.59 -15.63
CA GLY A 21 -31.65 -6.54 -14.17
C GLY A 21 -31.62 -5.13 -13.56
N TYR A 22 -31.59 -4.08 -14.38
CA TYR A 22 -31.65 -2.68 -13.94
C TYR A 22 -32.93 -2.01 -14.43
N THR A 23 -33.41 -1.05 -13.66
CA THR A 23 -34.49 -0.14 -14.08
C THR A 23 -33.92 1.22 -14.46
N GLU A 24 -34.52 1.88 -15.44
CA GLU A 24 -34.11 3.22 -15.88
C GLU A 24 -34.11 4.19 -14.72
N ALA A 25 -35.21 4.24 -13.96
CA ALA A 25 -35.37 5.13 -12.84
C ALA A 25 -34.26 4.95 -11.77
N GLU A 26 -33.79 3.73 -11.53
CA GLU A 26 -32.66 3.45 -10.63
C GLU A 26 -31.33 3.98 -11.21
N ARG A 27 -31.10 3.78 -12.51
CA ARG A 27 -29.85 4.18 -13.17
C ARG A 27 -29.69 5.69 -13.27
N VAL A 28 -30.74 6.40 -13.67
CA VAL A 28 -30.68 7.86 -13.81
C VAL A 28 -30.61 8.58 -12.46
N ARG A 29 -31.17 8.00 -11.38
CA ARG A 29 -30.94 8.49 -10.00
C ARG A 29 -29.51 8.28 -9.52
N ALA A 30 -28.89 7.16 -9.89
CA ALA A 30 -27.48 6.93 -9.60
C ALA A 30 -26.61 7.99 -10.30
N LEU A 31 -26.88 8.29 -11.58
CA LEU A 31 -26.21 9.36 -12.32
C LEU A 31 -26.44 10.74 -11.70
N ALA A 32 -27.69 11.09 -11.35
CA ALA A 32 -28.02 12.34 -10.67
C ALA A 32 -27.23 12.53 -9.37
N SER A 33 -27.08 11.46 -8.58
CA SER A 33 -26.28 11.47 -7.35
C SER A 33 -24.79 11.72 -7.63
N ARG A 34 -24.24 11.17 -8.73
CA ARG A 34 -22.86 11.43 -9.14
C ARG A 34 -22.66 12.86 -9.65
N LEU A 35 -23.60 13.40 -10.42
CA LEU A 35 -23.58 14.79 -10.88
C LEU A 35 -23.56 15.75 -9.70
N SER A 36 -24.40 15.54 -8.68
CA SER A 36 -24.38 16.32 -7.44
C SER A 36 -23.03 16.23 -6.71
N ALA A 37 -22.52 15.02 -6.51
CA ALA A 37 -21.26 14.81 -5.80
C ALA A 37 -20.05 15.45 -6.51
N LEU A 38 -20.05 15.50 -7.85
CA LEU A 38 -18.94 16.03 -8.64
C LEU A 38 -19.09 17.52 -8.97
N GLY A 39 -20.30 18.02 -9.15
CA GLY A 39 -20.56 19.43 -9.46
C GLY A 39 -20.75 20.32 -8.22
N GLY A 40 -20.90 19.72 -7.03
CA GLY A 40 -20.95 20.44 -5.77
C GLY A 40 -22.08 21.48 -5.74
N ASN A 41 -21.75 22.71 -5.35
CA ASN A 41 -22.72 23.77 -5.17
C ASN A 41 -23.36 24.27 -6.47
N ASP A 42 -22.78 23.95 -7.64
CA ASP A 42 -23.33 24.35 -8.95
C ASP A 42 -24.38 23.35 -9.48
N VAL A 43 -24.70 22.31 -8.69
CA VAL A 43 -25.71 21.30 -9.05
C VAL A 43 -26.77 21.19 -7.96
N THR A 44 -28.03 21.19 -8.37
CA THR A 44 -29.17 20.89 -7.50
C THR A 44 -29.95 19.73 -8.07
N VAL A 45 -30.11 18.66 -7.28
CA VAL A 45 -30.90 17.49 -7.68
C VAL A 45 -32.34 17.68 -7.20
N ALA A 46 -33.26 17.58 -8.15
CA ALA A 46 -34.69 17.58 -7.89
C ALA A 46 -35.08 16.39 -7.01
N ASP A 47 -36.18 16.50 -6.25
CA ASP A 47 -36.63 15.43 -5.36
C ASP A 47 -36.86 14.12 -6.15
N MET A 48 -36.01 13.13 -5.88
CA MET A 48 -35.96 11.86 -6.59
C MET A 48 -37.05 10.87 -6.15
N ASN A 49 -37.84 11.18 -5.11
CA ASN A 49 -38.99 10.39 -4.69
C ASN A 49 -40.23 10.65 -5.55
N ARG A 50 -40.22 11.73 -6.34
CA ARG A 50 -41.33 12.16 -7.19
C ARG A 50 -41.21 11.59 -8.60
N ASN A 51 -42.33 11.62 -9.32
CA ASN A 51 -42.36 11.49 -10.77
C ASN A 51 -42.73 12.88 -11.33
N TRP A 52 -41.72 13.62 -11.78
CA TRP A 52 -41.84 15.01 -12.21
C TRP A 52 -42.71 15.20 -13.46
N TYR A 53 -42.86 14.15 -14.26
CA TYR A 53 -43.81 14.10 -15.37
C TYR A 53 -45.25 13.92 -14.87
N ALA A 54 -45.50 12.90 -14.04
CA ALA A 54 -46.84 12.53 -13.60
C ALA A 54 -47.48 13.58 -12.66
N ASP A 55 -46.66 14.26 -11.86
CA ASP A 55 -47.15 15.25 -10.87
C ASP A 55 -47.13 16.70 -11.36
N ASN A 56 -46.78 16.93 -12.64
CA ASN A 56 -46.65 18.26 -13.26
C ASN A 56 -45.63 19.18 -12.55
N GLY A 57 -44.59 18.62 -11.92
CA GLY A 57 -43.69 19.36 -11.03
C GLY A 57 -43.06 20.63 -11.61
N ILE A 58 -42.84 20.69 -12.92
CA ILE A 58 -42.31 21.88 -13.62
C ILE A 58 -43.26 23.08 -13.54
N ILE A 59 -44.58 22.86 -13.52
CA ILE A 59 -45.57 23.94 -13.45
C ILE A 59 -45.45 24.72 -12.14
N GLY A 60 -45.19 24.01 -11.03
CA GLY A 60 -44.97 24.61 -9.71
C GLY A 60 -43.53 25.05 -9.43
N LEU A 61 -42.59 24.77 -10.35
CA LEU A 61 -41.16 25.01 -10.11
C LEU A 61 -40.85 26.50 -10.03
N ASN A 62 -40.14 26.89 -8.97
CA ASN A 62 -39.67 28.25 -8.71
C ASN A 62 -38.15 28.25 -8.46
N ILE A 63 -37.37 28.30 -9.54
CA ILE A 63 -35.91 28.43 -9.53
C ILE A 63 -35.49 29.64 -10.38
N PRO A 64 -34.26 30.16 -10.23
CA PRO A 64 -33.77 31.23 -11.10
C PRO A 64 -33.85 30.85 -12.58
N LYS A 65 -34.26 31.81 -13.44
CA LYS A 65 -34.52 31.55 -14.87
C LYS A 65 -33.27 31.26 -15.69
N ASP A 66 -32.11 31.64 -15.18
CA ASP A 66 -30.80 31.39 -15.77
C ASP A 66 -30.23 30.00 -15.44
N TRP A 67 -30.86 29.26 -14.52
CA TRP A 67 -30.52 27.86 -14.27
C TRP A 67 -30.88 26.99 -15.46
N GLN A 68 -30.06 25.97 -15.71
CA GLN A 68 -30.26 25.00 -16.77
C GLN A 68 -30.96 23.76 -16.19
N ILE A 69 -32.08 23.33 -16.78
CA ILE A 69 -32.77 22.10 -16.37
C ILE A 69 -32.33 20.96 -17.27
N LEU A 70 -31.82 19.88 -16.68
CA LEU A 70 -31.44 18.65 -17.38
C LEU A 70 -32.24 17.48 -16.79
N GLU A 71 -33.11 16.88 -17.61
CA GLU A 71 -33.83 15.65 -17.27
C GLU A 71 -33.07 14.43 -17.81
N LEU A 72 -32.81 13.45 -16.96
CA LEU A 72 -32.00 12.27 -17.28
C LEU A 72 -32.89 11.06 -17.56
N HIS A 73 -32.68 10.42 -18.71
CA HIS A 73 -33.35 9.21 -19.16
C HIS A 73 -32.37 8.17 -19.73
N MET A 74 -32.86 6.96 -19.97
CA MET A 74 -32.23 5.93 -20.81
C MET A 74 -33.23 5.40 -21.82
N ASP A 75 -32.84 5.37 -23.10
CA ASP A 75 -33.72 4.94 -24.19
C ASP A 75 -33.90 3.40 -24.16
N SER A 76 -34.90 2.90 -24.88
CA SER A 76 -35.24 1.48 -24.93
C SER A 76 -35.79 1.08 -26.30
N ASN A 77 -35.21 0.01 -26.85
CA ASN A 77 -35.65 -0.61 -28.10
C ASN A 77 -35.09 -2.05 -28.21
N VAL A 78 -35.13 -2.66 -29.40
CA VAL A 78 -34.45 -3.93 -29.66
C VAL A 78 -32.94 -3.83 -29.34
N PRO A 79 -32.31 -4.91 -28.83
CA PRO A 79 -30.99 -4.82 -28.20
C PRO A 79 -29.83 -4.33 -29.08
N SER A 80 -29.99 -4.30 -30.41
CA SER A 80 -28.96 -3.81 -31.33
C SER A 80 -28.91 -2.29 -31.44
N VAL A 81 -29.97 -1.58 -31.05
CA VAL A 81 -30.02 -0.12 -31.07
C VAL A 81 -29.20 0.44 -29.90
N LYS A 82 -28.44 1.50 -30.15
CA LYS A 82 -27.53 2.12 -29.19
C LYS A 82 -27.34 3.61 -29.44
N GLY A 83 -26.71 4.28 -28.49
CA GLY A 83 -26.28 5.66 -28.59
C GLY A 83 -27.17 6.64 -27.81
N GLY A 84 -26.59 7.78 -27.44
CA GLY A 84 -27.29 8.84 -26.69
C GLY A 84 -27.63 10.05 -27.56
N HIS A 85 -28.61 10.82 -27.12
CA HIS A 85 -29.02 12.06 -27.79
C HIS A 85 -29.68 13.03 -26.81
N VAL A 86 -29.80 14.28 -27.22
CA VAL A 86 -30.47 15.36 -26.48
C VAL A 86 -31.84 15.62 -27.13
N ILE A 87 -32.85 15.84 -26.32
CA ILE A 87 -34.19 16.25 -26.75
C ILE A 87 -34.47 17.66 -26.23
N ILE A 88 -35.00 18.51 -27.11
CA ILE A 88 -35.46 19.87 -26.81
C ILE A 88 -36.90 20.05 -27.29
N GLU A 89 -37.56 21.11 -26.81
CA GLU A 89 -38.89 21.50 -27.26
C GLU A 89 -38.86 21.93 -28.74
N GLU A 90 -39.83 21.47 -29.53
CA GLU A 90 -39.99 21.90 -30.91
C GLU A 90 -40.26 23.41 -31.01
N GLY A 91 -39.73 24.05 -32.06
CA GLY A 91 -39.78 25.50 -32.22
C GLY A 91 -38.69 26.28 -31.49
N TYR A 92 -37.89 25.63 -30.63
CA TYR A 92 -36.68 26.21 -30.04
C TYR A 92 -35.43 25.81 -30.83
N SER A 93 -34.51 26.76 -30.98
CA SER A 93 -33.18 26.48 -31.51
C SER A 93 -32.28 25.93 -30.40
N PRO A 94 -31.46 24.88 -30.66
CA PRO A 94 -30.50 24.39 -29.68
C PRO A 94 -29.55 25.50 -29.23
N ASP A 95 -29.30 25.58 -27.93
CA ASP A 95 -28.33 26.52 -27.39
C ASP A 95 -26.90 25.91 -27.31
N LYS A 96 -25.98 26.68 -26.72
CA LYS A 96 -24.59 26.24 -26.54
C LYS A 96 -24.45 25.01 -25.64
N TYR A 97 -25.32 24.86 -24.64
CA TYR A 97 -25.32 23.75 -23.71
C TYR A 97 -25.88 22.49 -24.38
N ASP A 98 -26.98 22.62 -25.13
CA ASP A 98 -27.55 21.51 -25.92
C ASP A 98 -26.51 20.98 -26.93
N THR A 99 -25.81 21.90 -27.61
CA THR A 99 -24.76 21.56 -28.58
C THR A 99 -23.57 20.87 -27.91
N ALA A 100 -23.07 21.41 -26.79
CA ALA A 100 -21.95 20.81 -26.07
C ALA A 100 -22.31 19.43 -25.51
N LEU A 101 -23.51 19.29 -24.94
CA LEU A 101 -24.02 18.05 -24.38
C LEU A 101 -24.23 16.99 -25.46
N ALA A 102 -24.81 17.37 -26.61
CA ALA A 102 -25.00 16.48 -27.76
C ALA A 102 -23.68 15.99 -28.35
N ASN A 103 -22.67 16.86 -28.44
CA ASN A 103 -21.33 16.48 -28.89
C ASN A 103 -20.67 15.49 -27.94
N PHE A 104 -20.75 15.74 -26.63
CA PHE A 104 -20.23 14.82 -25.63
C PHE A 104 -20.98 13.47 -25.65
N ILE A 105 -22.30 13.47 -25.55
CA ILE A 105 -23.07 12.23 -25.41
C ILE A 105 -23.00 11.38 -26.69
N SER A 106 -22.96 11.98 -27.88
CA SER A 106 -22.80 11.22 -29.13
C SER A 106 -21.40 10.62 -29.29
N SER A 107 -20.38 11.20 -28.63
CA SER A 107 -19.05 10.61 -28.55
C SER A 107 -18.99 9.51 -27.47
N PHE A 108 -19.63 9.74 -26.33
CA PHE A 108 -19.63 8.80 -25.22
C PHE A 108 -20.50 7.57 -25.51
N PHE A 109 -21.67 7.75 -26.12
CA PHE A 109 -22.58 6.70 -26.60
C PHE A 109 -22.86 6.93 -28.10
N PRO A 110 -22.01 6.40 -29.00
CA PRO A 110 -22.19 6.56 -30.45
C PRO A 110 -23.27 5.61 -30.98
N GLY A 111 -24.07 6.09 -31.95
CA GLY A 111 -25.07 5.25 -32.64
C GLY A 111 -26.32 5.97 -33.13
N ARG A 112 -26.54 7.22 -32.72
CA ARG A 112 -27.68 8.04 -33.16
C ARG A 112 -27.31 8.88 -34.39
N ALA A 113 -28.19 8.90 -35.39
CA ALA A 113 -28.08 9.79 -36.55
C ALA A 113 -28.40 11.25 -36.17
N GLU A 114 -29.46 11.45 -35.39
CA GLU A 114 -29.84 12.74 -34.83
C GLU A 114 -29.30 12.88 -33.40
N LYS A 115 -28.41 13.86 -33.20
CA LYS A 115 -27.78 14.13 -31.90
C LYS A 115 -28.62 15.03 -31.01
N ILE A 116 -29.38 15.93 -31.62
CA ILE A 116 -30.37 16.80 -30.97
C ILE A 116 -31.67 16.59 -31.72
N LYS A 117 -32.73 16.22 -30.99
CA LYS A 117 -34.03 15.87 -31.55
C LYS A 117 -35.10 16.79 -30.96
N PRO A 118 -35.58 17.81 -31.71
CA PRO A 118 -36.74 18.59 -31.32
C PRO A 118 -38.00 17.71 -31.26
N ARG A 119 -38.87 17.95 -30.29
CA ARG A 119 -40.15 17.24 -30.12
C ARG A 119 -41.23 18.17 -29.57
N ASP A 120 -42.47 18.01 -30.05
CA ASP A 120 -43.68 18.72 -29.58
C ASP A 120 -44.62 17.82 -28.75
N ASP A 121 -44.28 16.53 -28.59
CA ASP A 121 -45.14 15.51 -27.98
C ASP A 121 -44.72 15.13 -26.55
N LEU A 122 -43.77 15.86 -25.95
CA LEU A 122 -43.29 15.64 -24.59
C LEU A 122 -43.71 16.76 -23.63
N ALA A 123 -44.38 16.38 -22.55
CA ALA A 123 -44.98 17.36 -21.65
C ALA A 123 -43.96 18.20 -20.86
N ASN A 124 -42.85 17.64 -20.39
CA ASN A 124 -41.87 18.40 -19.58
C ASN A 124 -41.10 19.46 -20.37
N PRO A 125 -40.59 19.18 -21.58
CA PRO A 125 -40.09 20.21 -22.50
C PRO A 125 -41.08 21.35 -22.70
N TRP A 126 -42.34 21.03 -23.04
CA TRP A 126 -43.39 22.03 -23.26
C TRP A 126 -43.70 22.84 -22.00
N ARG A 127 -43.87 22.17 -20.84
CA ARG A 127 -44.11 22.84 -19.54
C ARG A 127 -42.98 23.79 -19.18
N ALA A 128 -41.73 23.42 -19.45
CA ALA A 128 -40.58 24.27 -19.20
C ALA A 128 -40.57 25.49 -20.13
N ALA A 129 -40.87 25.30 -21.42
CA ALA A 129 -41.00 26.37 -22.40
C ALA A 129 -42.09 27.39 -22.00
N GLN A 130 -43.28 26.93 -21.62
CA GLN A 130 -44.37 27.78 -21.11
C GLN A 130 -43.97 28.57 -19.85
N ARG A 131 -43.08 28.00 -19.04
CA ARG A 131 -42.55 28.63 -17.82
C ARG A 131 -41.30 29.47 -18.08
N GLY A 132 -40.80 29.54 -19.31
CA GLY A 132 -39.59 30.29 -19.68
C GLY A 132 -38.30 29.72 -19.07
N TYR A 133 -38.23 28.40 -18.85
CA TYR A 133 -37.02 27.73 -18.39
C TYR A 133 -36.24 27.14 -19.57
N SER A 134 -34.90 27.22 -19.49
CA SER A 134 -34.02 26.48 -20.38
C SER A 134 -34.01 25.01 -19.96
N TYR A 135 -34.54 24.12 -20.81
CA TYR A 135 -34.73 22.69 -20.52
C TYR A 135 -34.19 21.79 -21.63
N ARG A 136 -33.58 20.67 -21.24
CA ARG A 136 -33.31 19.53 -22.13
C ARG A 136 -33.50 18.21 -21.43
N LEU A 137 -33.88 17.20 -22.20
CA LEU A 137 -33.88 15.80 -21.79
C LEU A 137 -32.69 15.10 -22.45
N LEU A 138 -31.95 14.31 -21.67
CA LEU A 138 -30.78 13.56 -22.12
C LEU A 138 -31.02 12.06 -22.02
N GLU A 139 -30.97 11.40 -23.17
CA GLU A 139 -31.03 9.95 -23.29
C GLU A 139 -29.61 9.39 -23.21
N ASN A 140 -29.27 8.76 -22.08
CA ASN A 140 -27.90 8.35 -21.74
C ASN A 140 -27.54 6.96 -22.30
N GLY A 141 -27.83 6.73 -23.57
CA GLY A 141 -27.73 5.41 -24.20
C GLY A 141 -28.95 4.53 -23.94
N PHE A 142 -28.90 3.28 -24.40
CA PHE A 142 -30.01 2.34 -24.32
C PHE A 142 -29.87 1.38 -23.14
N ILE A 143 -30.87 1.32 -22.25
CA ILE A 143 -30.87 0.33 -21.15
C ILE A 143 -30.98 -1.11 -21.67
N THR A 144 -31.59 -1.30 -22.84
CA THR A 144 -31.73 -2.59 -23.51
C THR A 144 -30.53 -2.99 -24.37
N ASN A 145 -29.51 -2.13 -24.48
CA ASN A 145 -28.24 -2.46 -25.13
C ASN A 145 -27.16 -2.73 -24.08
N SER A 146 -26.63 -3.95 -24.04
CA SER A 146 -25.63 -4.35 -23.04
C SER A 146 -24.34 -3.53 -23.12
N GLY A 147 -23.95 -3.05 -24.30
CA GLY A 147 -22.76 -2.22 -24.49
C GLY A 147 -22.92 -0.84 -23.84
N ASP A 148 -24.02 -0.15 -24.15
CA ASP A 148 -24.34 1.14 -23.55
C ASP A 148 -24.54 1.01 -22.04
N LEU A 149 -25.31 0.02 -21.57
CA LEU A 149 -25.57 -0.18 -20.14
C LEU A 149 -24.29 -0.52 -19.36
N ASN A 150 -23.43 -1.39 -19.89
CA ASN A 150 -22.15 -1.71 -19.24
C ASN A 150 -21.25 -0.48 -19.17
N LYS A 151 -21.22 0.35 -20.22
CA LYS A 151 -20.45 1.58 -20.23
C LYS A 151 -21.03 2.62 -19.27
N PHE A 152 -22.35 2.80 -19.23
CA PHE A 152 -23.04 3.67 -18.27
C PHE A 152 -22.69 3.29 -16.83
N ASN A 153 -22.81 2.00 -16.48
CA ASN A 153 -22.51 1.51 -15.14
C ASN A 153 -21.02 1.59 -14.80
N GLY A 154 -20.14 1.19 -15.73
CA GLY A 154 -18.69 1.09 -15.50
C GLY A 154 -17.95 2.43 -15.59
N GLN A 155 -18.52 3.43 -16.26
CA GLN A 155 -17.90 4.74 -16.51
C GLN A 155 -18.79 5.91 -16.06
N MET A 156 -19.65 5.69 -15.05
CA MET A 156 -20.61 6.66 -14.53
C MET A 156 -19.97 8.02 -14.17
N ASP A 157 -18.77 8.01 -13.60
CA ASP A 157 -18.06 9.24 -13.23
C ASP A 157 -17.54 10.01 -14.44
N ASP A 158 -17.08 9.31 -15.49
CA ASP A 158 -16.65 9.95 -16.74
C ASP A 158 -17.86 10.52 -17.50
N LEU A 159 -18.99 9.81 -17.48
CA LEU A 159 -20.28 10.30 -17.98
C LEU A 159 -20.70 11.58 -17.25
N ALA A 160 -20.73 11.55 -15.91
CA ALA A 160 -21.09 12.71 -15.10
C ALA A 160 -20.15 13.90 -15.32
N ARG A 161 -18.83 13.67 -15.41
CA ARG A 161 -17.86 14.75 -15.70
C ARG A 161 -18.07 15.38 -17.06
N GLY A 162 -18.30 14.57 -18.09
CA GLY A 162 -18.55 15.10 -19.44
C GLY A 162 -19.84 15.88 -19.54
N ILE A 163 -20.90 15.46 -18.83
CA ILE A 163 -22.13 16.25 -18.68
C ILE A 163 -21.82 17.58 -18.00
N LEU A 164 -21.18 17.59 -16.82
CA LEU A 164 -20.86 18.84 -16.09
C LEU A 164 -19.98 19.79 -16.92
N ASN A 165 -19.01 19.25 -17.65
CA ASN A 165 -18.15 20.01 -18.55
C ASN A 165 -18.93 20.66 -19.69
N ALA A 166 -19.99 20.02 -20.21
CA ALA A 166 -20.86 20.63 -21.22
C ALA A 166 -21.56 21.90 -20.70
N PHE A 167 -21.74 22.03 -19.38
CA PHE A 167 -22.27 23.22 -18.71
C PHE A 167 -21.19 24.16 -18.16
N GLY A 168 -19.92 23.83 -18.35
CA GLY A 168 -18.78 24.59 -17.84
C GLY A 168 -18.63 24.55 -16.31
N ILE A 169 -19.16 23.51 -15.66
CA ILE A 169 -19.08 23.31 -14.21
C ILE A 169 -17.78 22.57 -13.88
N ALA A 170 -16.97 23.16 -12.99
CA ALA A 170 -15.72 22.55 -12.54
C ALA A 170 -16.02 21.29 -11.71
N THR A 171 -15.36 20.18 -12.01
CA THR A 171 -15.64 18.90 -11.35
C THR A 171 -14.69 18.63 -10.18
N ALA A 172 -15.23 18.26 -9.02
CA ALA A 172 -14.44 17.78 -7.89
C ALA A 172 -13.63 16.55 -8.32
N SER A 173 -12.30 16.58 -8.13
CA SER A 173 -11.46 15.41 -8.41
C SER A 173 -11.83 14.27 -7.48
N LEU A 174 -12.07 13.07 -8.00
CA LEU A 174 -12.18 11.87 -7.16
C LEU A 174 -10.89 11.73 -6.34
N ALA A 175 -11.03 11.43 -5.05
CA ALA A 175 -9.93 10.86 -4.30
C ALA A 175 -9.59 9.52 -4.96
N LYS A 176 -8.55 9.50 -5.81
CA LYS A 176 -7.96 8.28 -6.33
C LYS A 176 -7.72 7.36 -5.14
N GLU A 177 -8.33 6.18 -5.11
CA GLU A 177 -8.02 5.21 -4.07
C GLU A 177 -6.52 4.97 -4.05
N ASP A 178 -5.92 5.08 -2.86
CA ASP A 178 -4.49 4.86 -2.71
C ASP A 178 -4.21 3.39 -3.08
N SER A 179 -3.37 3.20 -4.10
CA SER A 179 -2.98 1.88 -4.60
C SER A 179 -2.34 0.96 -3.55
N ASP A 180 -1.91 1.51 -2.42
CA ASP A 180 -1.36 0.75 -1.29
C ASP A 180 -2.44 0.36 -0.26
N GLY A 181 -3.69 0.76 -0.47
CA GLY A 181 -4.85 0.54 0.39
C GLY A 181 -5.05 1.63 1.44
N LYS A 182 -6.16 1.53 2.19
CA LYS A 182 -6.53 2.45 3.28
C LYS A 182 -5.64 2.24 4.51
N VAL A 183 -5.27 3.34 5.19
CA VAL A 183 -4.61 3.26 6.51
C VAL A 183 -5.55 2.59 7.51
N THR A 184 -4.98 1.79 8.40
CA THR A 184 -5.71 1.10 9.48
C THR A 184 -5.28 1.66 10.85
N SER A 185 -6.18 1.59 11.83
CA SER A 185 -5.94 2.02 13.21
C SER A 185 -5.33 0.94 14.11
N GLY A 186 -5.21 -0.31 13.64
CA GLY A 186 -4.58 -1.41 14.38
C GLY A 186 -3.04 -1.37 14.34
N GLY A 187 -2.37 -2.34 14.96
CA GLY A 187 -0.91 -2.48 14.90
C GLY A 187 -0.13 -1.57 15.87
N THR A 188 1.17 -1.39 15.63
CA THR A 188 2.08 -0.70 16.55
C THR A 188 2.77 0.49 15.87
N SER A 189 2.83 1.64 16.54
CA SER A 189 3.62 2.80 16.10
C SER A 189 4.91 2.90 16.90
N GLN A 190 5.96 3.47 16.30
CA GLN A 190 7.16 3.85 17.05
C GLN A 190 6.83 4.82 18.19
N ASP A 191 7.71 4.90 19.19
CA ASP A 191 7.58 5.91 20.23
C ASP A 191 7.78 7.33 19.65
N SER A 192 7.25 8.31 20.39
CA SER A 192 7.29 9.73 20.03
C SER A 192 8.46 10.47 20.70
N VAL A 193 9.54 9.75 21.05
CA VAL A 193 10.72 10.30 21.71
C VAL A 193 11.90 10.29 20.75
N GLN A 194 12.72 11.35 20.80
CA GLN A 194 13.93 11.43 20.00
C GLN A 194 15.01 10.56 20.64
N HIS A 195 15.45 9.54 19.91
CA HIS A 195 16.56 8.68 20.29
C HIS A 195 17.73 8.87 19.33
N TYR A 196 18.88 9.22 19.89
CA TYR A 196 20.14 9.33 19.18
C TYR A 196 21.13 8.34 19.79
N GLY A 197 21.88 7.68 18.93
CA GLY A 197 22.83 6.64 19.31
C GLY A 197 23.94 6.49 18.28
N LYS A 198 24.61 5.33 18.27
CA LYS A 198 25.72 5.07 17.34
C LYS A 198 25.23 5.09 15.90
N VAL A 199 24.07 4.50 15.64
CA VAL A 199 23.38 4.53 14.36
C VAL A 199 22.01 5.16 14.59
N SER A 200 21.76 6.35 14.02
CA SER A 200 20.50 7.07 14.19
C SER A 200 19.80 7.24 12.85
N TYR A 201 18.49 7.02 12.81
CA TYR A 201 17.68 7.08 11.59
C TYR A 201 16.25 7.56 11.90
N GLN A 202 15.58 8.10 10.89
CA GLN A 202 14.17 8.50 11.00
C GLN A 202 13.45 8.19 9.70
N SER A 203 12.17 7.87 9.79
CA SER A 203 11.32 7.57 8.64
C SER A 203 10.32 8.70 8.36
N HIS A 204 10.09 8.96 7.08
CA HIS A 204 8.96 9.74 6.59
C HIS A 204 7.81 8.78 6.23
N ILE A 205 6.74 8.82 7.01
CA ILE A 205 5.64 7.86 7.00
C ILE A 205 4.39 8.51 6.40
N ARG A 206 3.63 7.80 5.56
CA ARG A 206 2.38 8.36 4.99
C ARG A 206 1.41 8.80 6.09
N ASP A 207 0.80 9.95 5.85
CA ASP A 207 -0.18 10.63 6.74
C ASP A 207 0.35 10.90 8.17
N ILE A 208 1.67 10.86 8.39
CA ILE A 208 2.36 11.27 9.63
C ILE A 208 3.47 12.28 9.31
N GLY A 209 4.21 12.08 8.22
CA GLY A 209 5.39 12.86 7.88
C GLY A 209 6.65 12.31 8.55
N TRP A 210 7.60 13.18 8.88
CA TRP A 210 8.82 12.80 9.60
C TRP A 210 8.51 12.45 11.05
N ALA A 211 8.73 11.19 11.41
CA ALA A 211 8.64 10.74 12.79
C ALA A 211 9.93 11.02 13.58
N CYS A 212 9.91 10.77 14.89
CA CYS A 212 11.09 10.97 15.76
C CYS A 212 12.26 10.08 15.32
N TRP A 213 13.48 10.59 15.51
CA TRP A 213 14.71 9.81 15.36
C TRP A 213 14.69 8.61 16.29
N GLN A 214 15.08 7.47 15.73
CA GLN A 214 15.28 6.22 16.42
C GLN A 214 16.73 5.78 16.21
N SER A 215 17.23 4.90 17.06
CA SER A 215 18.63 4.49 17.01
C SER A 215 18.84 3.06 17.44
N ASP A 216 19.96 2.49 17.01
CA ASP A 216 20.53 1.24 17.54
C ASP A 216 19.53 0.09 17.69
N GLY A 217 18.77 -0.17 16.62
CA GLY A 217 17.82 -1.27 16.53
C GLY A 217 16.40 -0.96 17.01
N ARG A 218 16.12 0.27 17.45
CA ARG A 218 14.74 0.70 17.76
C ARG A 218 13.90 0.84 16.49
N MET A 219 12.64 0.44 16.54
CA MET A 219 11.74 0.52 15.39
C MET A 219 11.50 1.98 14.96
N SER A 220 11.81 2.30 13.70
CA SER A 220 11.37 3.55 13.03
C SER A 220 10.28 3.21 12.02
N GLY A 221 9.08 3.75 12.22
CA GLY A 221 7.90 3.45 11.40
C GLY A 221 6.70 2.94 12.20
N THR A 222 5.90 2.12 11.54
CA THR A 222 4.72 1.46 12.11
C THR A 222 4.62 0.03 11.60
N THR A 223 3.90 -0.84 12.30
CA THR A 223 3.60 -2.20 11.84
C THR A 223 2.08 -2.38 11.79
N GLY A 224 1.56 -2.97 10.71
CA GLY A 224 0.14 -3.34 10.61
C GLY A 224 -0.84 -2.18 10.42
N GLN A 225 -0.33 -0.97 10.16
CA GLN A 225 -1.14 0.25 9.95
C GLN A 225 -1.38 0.58 8.48
N ASN A 226 -0.81 -0.21 7.55
CA ASN A 226 -0.81 0.09 6.12
C ASN A 226 -0.13 1.44 5.80
N ARG A 227 0.72 1.93 6.70
CA ARG A 227 1.44 3.19 6.57
C ARG A 227 2.83 2.94 6.01
N ARG A 228 2.96 3.07 4.68
CA ARG A 228 4.25 2.97 3.99
C ARG A 228 5.26 4.02 4.48
N ILE A 229 6.52 3.63 4.48
CA ILE A 229 7.66 4.54 4.48
C ILE A 229 7.88 5.03 3.04
N GLU A 230 7.94 6.34 2.86
CA GLU A 230 8.18 7.00 1.55
C GLU A 230 9.63 7.49 1.42
N ALA A 231 10.24 7.87 2.54
CA ALA A 231 11.65 8.23 2.63
C ALA A 231 12.20 7.91 4.03
N PHE A 232 13.52 7.88 4.17
CA PHE A 232 14.19 7.91 5.47
C PHE A 232 15.47 8.74 5.44
N ARG A 233 15.99 9.05 6.62
CA ARG A 233 17.34 9.59 6.82
C ARG A 233 18.10 8.65 7.73
N LEU A 234 19.40 8.58 7.52
CA LEU A 234 20.35 7.82 8.32
C LEU A 234 21.53 8.74 8.61
N ILE A 235 21.91 8.87 9.88
CA ILE A 235 23.19 9.45 10.30
C ILE A 235 24.22 8.32 10.15
N PRO A 236 25.09 8.37 9.13
CA PRO A 236 26.01 7.28 8.84
C PRO A 236 27.19 7.27 9.82
N VAL A 237 27.73 6.07 10.05
CA VAL A 237 29.02 5.85 10.71
C VAL A 237 30.08 5.58 9.64
N GLY A 238 30.88 6.61 9.33
CA GLY A 238 31.84 6.59 8.23
C GLY A 238 31.18 6.67 6.86
N GLU A 239 31.97 6.46 5.80
CA GLU A 239 31.47 6.43 4.42
C GLU A 239 30.40 5.34 4.27
N THR A 240 29.19 5.74 3.86
CA THR A 240 28.04 4.84 3.74
C THR A 240 27.25 5.14 2.48
N ASP A 241 27.00 4.10 1.69
CA ASP A 241 26.14 4.11 0.52
C ASP A 241 24.80 3.43 0.86
N VAL A 242 23.73 3.93 0.25
CA VAL A 242 22.40 3.34 0.39
C VAL A 242 21.74 3.19 -0.97
N VAL A 243 21.17 2.02 -1.23
CA VAL A 243 20.31 1.76 -2.39
C VAL A 243 18.92 1.42 -1.90
N VAL A 244 17.90 2.02 -2.52
CA VAL A 244 16.49 1.71 -2.22
C VAL A 244 15.73 1.36 -3.48
N HIS A 245 14.80 0.42 -3.39
CA HIS A 245 13.83 0.17 -4.45
C HIS A 245 12.56 0.97 -4.17
N ILE A 246 12.20 1.88 -5.08
CA ILE A 246 11.06 2.79 -4.94
C ILE A 246 10.00 2.43 -5.98
N LYS A 247 8.75 2.38 -5.56
CA LYS A 247 7.60 2.11 -6.44
C LYS A 247 7.57 3.04 -7.66
N ASP A 248 7.42 2.43 -8.84
CA ASP A 248 7.35 3.09 -10.16
C ASP A 248 8.57 3.99 -10.47
N ILE A 249 9.70 3.78 -9.78
CA ILE A 249 11.00 4.43 -10.06
C ILE A 249 12.07 3.36 -10.25
N GLY A 250 12.04 2.30 -9.44
CA GLY A 250 13.06 1.26 -9.43
C GLY A 250 14.14 1.49 -8.38
N ASP A 251 15.31 0.89 -8.59
CA ASP A 251 16.46 1.02 -7.70
C ASP A 251 17.08 2.42 -7.85
N LYS A 252 17.31 3.10 -6.72
CA LYS A 252 17.99 4.40 -6.66
C LYS A 252 19.12 4.34 -5.65
N GLU A 253 20.31 4.71 -6.11
CA GLU A 253 21.55 4.73 -5.33
C GLU A 253 21.83 6.13 -4.77
N TYR A 254 22.32 6.17 -3.53
CA TYR A 254 22.77 7.34 -2.80
C TYR A 254 24.16 7.05 -2.26
N LYS A 255 25.17 7.71 -2.83
CA LYS A 255 26.57 7.52 -2.43
C LYS A 255 26.98 8.49 -1.33
N ASN A 256 27.81 8.02 -0.42
CA ASN A 256 28.40 8.75 0.69
C ASN A 256 27.38 9.69 1.36
N ILE A 257 26.32 9.10 1.88
CA ILE A 257 25.20 9.85 2.45
C ILE A 257 25.67 10.71 3.63
N THR A 258 24.88 11.71 4.00
CA THR A 258 25.06 12.50 5.21
C THR A 258 23.77 12.47 6.02
N ARG A 259 23.78 13.00 7.25
CA ARG A 259 22.57 13.13 8.08
C ARG A 259 21.41 13.86 7.39
N ASN A 260 21.71 14.69 6.38
CA ASN A 260 20.74 15.50 5.65
C ASN A 260 20.26 14.85 4.35
N THR A 261 20.87 13.74 3.93
CA THR A 261 20.52 13.05 2.69
C THR A 261 19.12 12.45 2.78
N LEU A 262 18.21 12.94 1.93
CA LEU A 262 16.88 12.37 1.77
C LEU A 262 16.96 11.09 0.94
N ILE A 263 16.70 9.93 1.56
CA ILE A 263 16.69 8.64 0.87
C ILE A 263 15.25 8.23 0.61
N GLY A 264 14.79 8.34 -0.65
CA GLY A 264 13.42 8.02 -1.05
C GLY A 264 12.73 9.20 -1.74
N THR A 265 11.42 9.35 -1.51
CA THR A 265 10.61 10.47 -2.04
C THR A 265 9.71 11.05 -0.96
N MET A 266 9.40 12.34 -1.05
CA MET A 266 8.40 13.01 -0.20
C MET A 266 7.27 13.55 -1.06
N GLY A 267 6.02 13.37 -0.63
CA GLY A 267 4.83 13.93 -1.31
C GLY A 267 4.44 13.26 -2.63
N GLN A 268 5.21 12.27 -3.10
CA GLN A 268 4.97 11.58 -4.37
C GLN A 268 4.10 10.32 -4.23
N LYS A 269 3.73 9.93 -3.00
CA LYS A 269 2.96 8.71 -2.70
C LYS A 269 3.64 7.42 -3.21
N LYS A 270 4.97 7.40 -3.23
CA LYS A 270 5.78 6.25 -3.65
C LYS A 270 6.43 5.60 -2.43
N ARG A 271 6.03 4.36 -2.14
CA ARG A 271 6.62 3.52 -1.08
C ARG A 271 8.06 3.11 -1.43
N ILE A 272 8.87 2.94 -0.39
CA ILE A 272 10.08 2.11 -0.44
C ILE A 272 9.68 0.64 -0.23
N GLU A 273 10.23 -0.28 -1.01
CA GLU A 273 9.94 -1.72 -0.94
C GLU A 273 11.14 -2.56 -0.48
N ALA A 274 12.36 -2.08 -0.73
CA ALA A 274 13.58 -2.73 -0.29
C ALA A 274 14.69 -1.71 -0.05
N ILE A 275 15.59 -2.01 0.88
CA ILE A 275 16.76 -1.19 1.22
C ILE A 275 18.04 -2.05 1.19
N LYS A 276 19.16 -1.42 0.87
CA LYS A 276 20.51 -1.97 0.99
C LYS A 276 21.41 -0.88 1.53
N ILE A 277 22.11 -1.17 2.62
CA ILE A 277 23.01 -0.24 3.29
C ILE A 277 24.41 -0.85 3.26
N THR A 278 25.39 -0.07 2.78
CA THR A 278 26.78 -0.47 2.65
C THR A 278 27.67 0.57 3.31
N GLY A 279 28.17 0.29 4.51
CA GLY A 279 29.26 1.05 5.13
C GLY A 279 30.60 0.50 4.68
N LYS A 280 31.56 1.41 4.45
CA LYS A 280 32.94 1.07 4.08
C LYS A 280 33.68 0.35 5.21
N ASP A 281 33.71 0.98 6.39
CA ASP A 281 34.38 0.48 7.59
C ASP A 281 33.40 0.08 8.70
N THR A 282 32.10 0.20 8.43
CA THR A 282 31.02 -0.16 9.37
C THR A 282 30.15 -1.25 8.77
N ASN A 283 30.03 -2.36 9.49
CA ASN A 283 29.04 -3.39 9.17
C ASN A 283 27.71 -3.05 9.85
N TYR A 284 26.72 -2.65 9.05
CA TYR A 284 25.36 -2.46 9.52
C TYR A 284 24.62 -3.80 9.60
N ALA A 285 23.70 -3.90 10.55
CA ALA A 285 22.67 -4.92 10.62
C ALA A 285 21.32 -4.23 10.49
N TYR A 286 20.42 -4.73 9.64
CA TYR A 286 19.12 -4.11 9.44
C TYR A 286 18.05 -5.10 9.05
N ARG A 287 16.80 -4.77 9.38
CA ARG A 287 15.61 -5.49 8.94
C ARG A 287 14.46 -4.53 8.65
N VAL A 288 13.47 -5.02 7.92
CA VAL A 288 12.29 -4.25 7.55
C VAL A 288 11.01 -5.00 7.90
N HIS A 289 9.98 -4.27 8.31
CA HIS A 289 8.63 -4.77 8.40
C HIS A 289 7.90 -4.47 7.10
N GLN A 290 7.48 -5.51 6.38
CA GLN A 290 6.68 -5.34 5.16
C GLN A 290 5.23 -5.69 5.40
N LYS A 291 4.33 -4.93 4.74
CA LYS A 291 2.91 -5.23 4.71
C LYS A 291 2.68 -6.69 4.34
N ASN A 292 1.79 -7.36 5.07
CA ASN A 292 1.37 -8.75 4.85
C ASN A 292 2.49 -9.81 4.94
N ILE A 293 3.71 -9.43 5.33
CA ILE A 293 4.84 -10.36 5.56
C ILE A 293 5.27 -10.32 7.03
N GLY A 294 5.36 -9.13 7.60
CA GLY A 294 5.95 -8.93 8.92
C GLY A 294 7.42 -8.52 8.84
N TRP A 295 8.14 -8.70 9.94
CA TRP A 295 9.57 -8.45 10.03
C TRP A 295 10.36 -9.50 9.25
N SER A 296 11.30 -9.06 8.41
CA SER A 296 12.32 -9.94 7.85
C SER A 296 13.27 -10.44 8.94
N ALA A 297 14.00 -11.52 8.65
CA ALA A 297 15.25 -11.80 9.35
C ALA A 297 16.20 -10.60 9.21
N TRP A 298 17.13 -10.46 10.16
CA TRP A 298 18.17 -9.44 10.05
C TRP A 298 19.08 -9.76 8.87
N THR A 299 19.38 -8.76 8.07
CA THR A 299 20.44 -8.81 7.08
C THR A 299 21.57 -7.88 7.49
N PHE A 300 22.65 -7.88 6.74
CA PHE A 300 23.83 -7.08 7.06
C PHE A 300 24.42 -6.40 5.82
N ASN A 301 25.44 -5.58 6.06
CA ASN A 301 26.17 -4.75 5.11
C ASN A 301 26.17 -5.27 3.66
N GLY A 302 25.65 -4.47 2.73
CA GLY A 302 25.65 -4.77 1.28
C GLY A 302 24.52 -5.69 0.78
N ASN A 303 23.74 -6.33 1.66
CA ASN A 303 22.64 -7.21 1.26
C ASN A 303 21.32 -6.47 1.04
N TRP A 304 20.44 -6.99 0.19
CA TRP A 304 19.08 -6.43 0.08
C TRP A 304 18.23 -6.86 1.29
N CYS A 305 17.44 -5.93 1.81
CA CYS A 305 16.43 -6.16 2.83
C CYS A 305 15.06 -5.72 2.30
N GLY A 306 14.10 -6.64 2.28
CA GLY A 306 12.77 -6.43 1.72
C GLY A 306 12.57 -7.03 0.33
N VAL A 307 11.33 -7.35 0.00
CA VAL A 307 10.88 -7.92 -1.26
C VAL A 307 10.44 -6.81 -2.21
N LYS A 308 11.08 -6.75 -3.38
CA LYS A 308 10.74 -5.80 -4.46
C LYS A 308 9.49 -6.23 -5.23
N GLY A 309 8.72 -5.27 -5.72
CA GLY A 309 7.70 -5.44 -6.75
C GLY A 309 6.65 -6.49 -6.41
N LYS A 310 5.72 -6.18 -5.49
CA LYS A 310 4.56 -7.05 -5.15
C LYS A 310 3.46 -6.31 -4.37
N LYS A 311 3.43 -4.97 -4.44
CA LYS A 311 2.61 -4.11 -3.56
C LYS A 311 2.90 -4.34 -2.05
N LEU A 312 4.17 -4.63 -1.72
CA LEU A 312 4.65 -4.89 -0.37
C LEU A 312 5.46 -3.70 0.13
N GLN A 313 4.78 -2.66 0.62
CA GLN A 313 5.46 -1.52 1.25
C GLN A 313 6.23 -1.96 2.49
N ILE A 314 7.40 -1.33 2.69
CA ILE A 314 8.01 -1.25 4.00
C ILE A 314 7.19 -0.28 4.86
N GLU A 315 6.83 -0.72 6.06
CA GLU A 315 6.10 0.08 7.06
C GLU A 315 7.00 0.50 8.24
N ALA A 316 8.04 -0.29 8.55
CA ALA A 316 9.04 0.02 9.56
C ALA A 316 10.43 -0.51 9.21
N ILE A 317 11.45 0.13 9.77
CA ILE A 317 12.87 -0.25 9.65
C ILE A 317 13.52 -0.32 11.03
N GLU A 318 14.46 -1.25 11.18
CA GLU A 318 15.40 -1.28 12.30
C GLU A 318 16.82 -1.37 11.73
N ILE A 319 17.73 -0.56 12.25
CA ILE A 319 19.12 -0.47 11.81
C ILE A 319 20.01 -0.37 13.05
N THR A 320 21.08 -1.14 13.09
CA THR A 320 22.09 -1.08 14.14
C THR A 320 23.48 -1.39 13.56
N LYS A 321 24.52 -1.23 14.37
CA LYS A 321 25.85 -1.75 14.05
C LYS A 321 25.87 -3.24 14.37
N ALA A 322 26.32 -4.08 13.43
CA ALA A 322 26.52 -5.49 13.68
C ALA A 322 27.61 -5.68 14.74
N LYS A 323 27.33 -6.50 15.77
CA LYS A 323 28.35 -6.86 16.77
C LYS A 323 29.38 -7.81 16.17
N PHE A 324 28.91 -8.85 15.48
CA PHE A 324 29.71 -9.85 14.77
C PHE A 324 28.82 -10.61 13.76
N LEU A 325 29.45 -11.38 12.88
CA LEU A 325 28.77 -12.33 11.99
C LEU A 325 29.08 -13.77 12.42
N ALA A 326 28.20 -14.70 12.11
CA ALA A 326 28.38 -16.10 12.45
C ALA A 326 27.92 -17.02 11.33
N THR A 327 28.62 -18.14 11.17
CA THR A 327 28.36 -19.14 10.15
C THR A 327 28.28 -20.50 10.82
N PRO A 328 27.10 -21.15 10.85
CA PRO A 328 26.95 -22.46 11.48
C PRO A 328 27.29 -23.61 10.51
N PHE A 329 27.82 -24.70 11.04
CA PHE A 329 27.93 -26.00 10.38
C PHE A 329 26.92 -26.96 11.01
N VAL A 330 25.93 -27.36 10.23
CA VAL A 330 24.79 -28.15 10.70
C VAL A 330 24.85 -29.56 10.11
N GLN A 331 24.53 -30.55 10.93
CA GLN A 331 24.47 -31.95 10.53
C GLN A 331 23.70 -32.13 9.22
N ASN A 332 24.29 -32.88 8.28
CA ASN A 332 23.71 -33.19 6.96
C ASN A 332 23.40 -31.96 6.07
N LYS A 333 23.82 -30.76 6.47
CA LYS A 333 23.68 -29.52 5.70
C LYS A 333 25.03 -28.86 5.39
N GLY A 334 26.03 -29.12 6.23
CA GLY A 334 27.34 -28.47 6.13
C GLY A 334 27.29 -27.02 6.59
N TRP A 335 28.21 -26.20 6.05
CA TRP A 335 28.22 -24.76 6.30
C TRP A 335 26.98 -24.09 5.70
N LEU A 336 26.23 -23.38 6.53
CA LEU A 336 25.15 -22.51 6.06
C LEU A 336 25.68 -21.12 5.70
N GLN A 337 24.82 -20.27 5.14
CA GLN A 337 25.16 -18.89 4.83
C GLN A 337 25.54 -18.10 6.10
N GLU A 338 26.55 -17.25 5.99
CA GLU A 338 26.93 -16.29 7.05
C GLU A 338 25.74 -15.37 7.37
N SER A 339 25.54 -15.11 8.66
CA SER A 339 24.41 -14.35 9.17
C SER A 339 24.87 -13.41 10.28
N VAL A 340 24.16 -12.30 10.46
CA VAL A 340 24.43 -11.39 11.59
C VAL A 340 23.95 -11.99 12.91
N CYS A 341 24.67 -11.69 14.00
CA CYS A 341 24.44 -12.26 15.32
C CYS A 341 23.00 -12.12 15.86
N ASN A 342 22.23 -11.14 15.38
CA ASN A 342 20.83 -10.93 15.75
C ASN A 342 19.89 -12.08 15.31
N ASN A 343 20.34 -12.96 14.42
CA ASN A 343 19.58 -14.12 13.96
C ASN A 343 19.87 -15.37 14.79
N VAL A 344 19.04 -16.40 14.59
CA VAL A 344 19.34 -17.76 15.04
C VAL A 344 20.50 -18.32 14.22
N ILE A 345 21.53 -18.82 14.91
CA ILE A 345 22.70 -19.47 14.32
C ILE A 345 22.57 -20.98 14.51
N GLY A 346 22.15 -21.68 13.46
CA GLY A 346 21.80 -23.10 13.49
C GLY A 346 20.37 -23.34 13.00
N ILE A 347 19.81 -24.52 13.29
CA ILE A 347 18.45 -24.90 12.88
C ILE A 347 17.74 -25.55 14.06
N THR A 348 16.64 -24.94 14.53
CA THR A 348 15.79 -25.51 15.59
C THR A 348 14.62 -26.30 15.00
N GLY A 349 14.12 -27.31 15.72
CA GLY A 349 12.85 -27.99 15.37
C GLY A 349 12.91 -28.97 14.21
N HIS A 350 14.10 -29.21 13.66
CA HIS A 350 14.33 -30.19 12.58
C HIS A 350 15.13 -31.42 13.04
N ASN A 351 15.38 -31.57 14.35
CA ASN A 351 16.18 -32.65 14.91
C ASN A 351 17.61 -32.70 14.32
N LEU A 352 18.18 -31.53 13.98
CA LEU A 352 19.54 -31.38 13.45
C LEU A 352 20.42 -30.71 14.50
N ARG A 353 21.62 -31.25 14.70
CA ARG A 353 22.61 -30.66 15.61
C ARG A 353 23.48 -29.62 14.94
N LEU A 354 23.93 -28.66 15.74
CA LEU A 354 25.08 -27.83 15.45
C LEU A 354 26.36 -28.63 15.76
N GLU A 355 27.23 -28.79 14.77
CA GLU A 355 28.49 -29.53 14.92
C GLU A 355 29.70 -28.60 14.99
N ALA A 356 29.64 -27.47 14.27
CA ALA A 356 30.62 -26.40 14.36
C ALA A 356 30.00 -25.04 14.08
N PHE A 357 30.74 -23.98 14.37
CA PHE A 357 30.45 -22.63 13.90
C PHE A 357 31.74 -21.80 13.79
N LYS A 358 31.66 -20.72 13.01
CA LYS A 358 32.66 -19.64 12.96
C LYS A 358 32.00 -18.34 13.39
N ILE A 359 32.77 -17.44 13.98
CA ILE A 359 32.35 -16.06 14.25
C ILE A 359 33.38 -15.14 13.62
N ASN A 360 32.92 -14.23 12.76
CA ASN A 360 33.69 -13.07 12.32
C ASN A 360 33.48 -11.94 13.34
N PRO A 361 34.46 -11.64 14.22
CA PRO A 361 34.22 -10.79 15.39
C PRO A 361 34.05 -9.30 15.08
N LEU A 362 34.30 -8.86 13.83
CA LEU A 362 34.18 -7.46 13.41
C LEU A 362 34.91 -6.44 14.33
N GLY A 363 36.04 -6.87 14.91
CA GLY A 363 36.85 -6.08 15.83
C GLY A 363 36.51 -6.25 17.32
N MET A 364 35.56 -7.12 17.67
CA MET A 364 35.30 -7.52 19.05
C MET A 364 36.23 -8.65 19.49
N ASP A 365 36.75 -8.59 20.72
CA ASP A 365 37.45 -9.72 21.34
C ASP A 365 36.44 -10.75 21.85
N ILE A 366 36.43 -11.93 21.24
CA ILE A 366 35.50 -13.01 21.58
C ILE A 366 36.29 -14.24 22.01
N GLY A 367 36.03 -14.71 23.23
CA GLY A 367 36.59 -15.96 23.76
C GLY A 367 35.59 -17.10 23.67
N VAL A 368 36.05 -18.31 23.32
CA VAL A 368 35.15 -19.47 23.15
C VAL A 368 35.76 -20.73 23.75
N LYS A 369 34.97 -21.45 24.56
CA LYS A 369 35.21 -22.86 24.90
C LYS A 369 33.99 -23.68 24.54
N ALA A 370 34.20 -24.89 24.05
CA ALA A 370 33.13 -25.81 23.69
C ALA A 370 33.39 -27.20 24.27
N HIS A 371 32.35 -27.80 24.85
CA HIS A 371 32.33 -29.22 25.13
C HIS A 371 31.84 -29.97 23.89
N ILE A 372 32.69 -30.85 23.35
CA ILE A 372 32.42 -31.61 22.14
C ILE A 372 32.33 -33.09 22.50
N GLN A 373 31.35 -33.77 21.91
CA GLN A 373 31.16 -35.21 22.09
C GLN A 373 32.48 -35.98 21.87
N ASP A 374 32.81 -36.85 22.82
CA ASP A 374 34.02 -37.70 22.85
C ASP A 374 35.36 -36.94 22.78
N LYS A 375 35.36 -35.60 22.93
CA LYS A 375 36.58 -34.78 23.01
C LYS A 375 36.66 -34.00 24.32
N GLY A 376 35.54 -33.78 24.99
CA GLY A 376 35.49 -32.98 26.21
C GLY A 376 35.57 -31.47 25.92
N TRP A 377 36.03 -30.70 26.91
CA TRP A 377 36.23 -29.27 26.77
C TRP A 377 37.45 -28.93 25.91
N VAL A 378 37.23 -28.09 24.89
CA VAL A 378 38.27 -27.48 24.07
C VAL A 378 38.21 -25.97 24.27
N ASP A 379 39.35 -25.37 24.63
CA ASP A 379 39.53 -23.93 24.76
C ASP A 379 40.12 -23.35 23.47
N TYR A 380 39.38 -22.48 22.80
CA TYR A 380 39.81 -21.85 21.55
C TYR A 380 40.49 -20.49 21.79
N GLY A 381 40.58 -20.04 23.05
CA GLY A 381 41.11 -18.72 23.40
C GLY A 381 40.29 -17.60 22.74
N THR A 382 40.97 -16.51 22.37
CA THR A 382 40.38 -15.41 21.60
C THR A 382 40.36 -15.80 20.13
N ILE A 383 39.18 -15.84 19.54
CA ILE A 383 38.96 -16.34 18.18
C ILE A 383 39.13 -15.26 17.12
N ASN A 384 39.35 -15.69 15.87
CA ASN A 384 39.24 -14.84 14.68
C ASN A 384 38.24 -15.45 13.68
N LYS A 385 38.01 -14.77 12.55
CA LYS A 385 37.01 -15.18 11.54
C LYS A 385 37.23 -16.58 10.96
N ASP A 386 38.46 -17.10 11.04
CA ASP A 386 38.85 -18.38 10.46
C ASP A 386 38.81 -19.53 11.48
N THR A 387 38.70 -19.21 12.79
CA THR A 387 38.62 -20.19 13.86
C THR A 387 37.34 -21.03 13.76
N VAL A 388 37.49 -22.34 13.57
CA VAL A 388 36.38 -23.32 13.60
C VAL A 388 36.19 -23.79 15.04
N ILE A 389 35.04 -23.48 15.63
CA ILE A 389 34.64 -23.99 16.95
C ILE A 389 33.77 -25.23 16.74
N GLY A 390 34.12 -26.36 17.35
CA GLY A 390 33.46 -27.64 17.13
C GLY A 390 34.20 -28.54 16.14
N THR A 391 33.46 -29.35 15.39
CA THR A 391 34.01 -30.29 14.40
C THR A 391 33.23 -30.27 13.10
N THR A 392 33.93 -30.42 11.98
CA THR A 392 33.30 -30.59 10.66
C THR A 392 33.54 -32.01 10.15
N ASN A 393 32.49 -32.69 9.68
CA ASN A 393 32.56 -34.03 9.08
C ASN A 393 33.06 -35.16 10.02
N GLU A 394 33.07 -34.93 11.34
CA GLU A 394 33.40 -35.96 12.34
C GLU A 394 32.17 -36.60 12.98
N ASN A 395 30.95 -36.16 12.60
CA ASN A 395 29.67 -36.56 13.21
C ASN A 395 29.58 -36.31 14.73
N LYS A 396 30.37 -35.38 15.26
CA LYS A 396 30.39 -35.01 16.68
C LYS A 396 29.60 -33.73 16.91
N ARG A 397 28.80 -33.72 17.98
CA ARG A 397 27.97 -32.56 18.35
C ARG A 397 28.68 -31.63 19.33
N ILE A 398 28.29 -30.36 19.30
CA ILE A 398 28.54 -29.45 20.42
C ILE A 398 27.48 -29.73 21.48
N GLU A 399 27.92 -29.93 22.72
CA GLU A 399 27.04 -30.24 23.86
C GLU A 399 26.91 -29.05 24.82
N CYS A 400 28.00 -28.29 25.01
CA CYS A 400 28.02 -27.13 25.91
C CYS A 400 28.95 -26.02 25.40
N LEU A 401 28.64 -24.76 25.70
CA LEU A 401 29.38 -23.58 25.28
C LEU A 401 29.64 -22.62 26.44
N CYS A 402 30.87 -22.10 26.51
CA CYS A 402 31.28 -21.01 27.38
C CYS A 402 31.83 -19.88 26.50
N LEU A 403 31.16 -18.72 26.49
CA LEU A 403 31.55 -17.59 25.65
C LEU A 403 31.99 -16.41 26.50
N LYS A 404 32.93 -15.62 25.99
CA LYS A 404 33.39 -14.35 26.55
C LYS A 404 33.25 -13.23 25.52
N GLY A 405 32.61 -12.13 25.88
CA GLY A 405 32.47 -10.93 25.04
C GLY A 405 31.39 -9.96 25.53
N ASP A 406 31.24 -8.83 24.85
CA ASP A 406 30.22 -7.80 25.19
C ASP A 406 28.85 -8.12 24.55
N PHE A 407 28.28 -9.26 24.94
CA PHE A 407 26.97 -9.73 24.48
C PHE A 407 26.35 -10.74 25.45
N GLU A 408 25.06 -11.00 25.26
CA GLU A 408 24.38 -12.14 25.87
C GLU A 408 24.12 -13.20 24.80
N TYR A 409 24.07 -14.46 25.23
CA TYR A 409 23.74 -15.59 24.37
C TYR A 409 22.83 -16.57 25.07
N ARG A 410 22.16 -17.38 24.25
CA ARG A 410 21.44 -18.57 24.68
C ARG A 410 21.56 -19.66 23.63
N VAL A 411 21.39 -20.90 24.06
CA VAL A 411 21.46 -22.09 23.20
C VAL A 411 20.13 -22.83 23.21
N HIS A 412 19.78 -23.42 22.06
CA HIS A 412 18.65 -24.33 21.93
C HIS A 412 19.15 -25.75 22.12
N ILE A 413 18.68 -26.41 23.18
CA ILE A 413 19.06 -27.78 23.54
C ILE A 413 17.97 -28.71 23.02
N GLN A 414 18.38 -29.82 22.39
CA GLN A 414 17.48 -30.87 21.95
C GLN A 414 16.47 -31.24 23.05
N ASN A 415 15.18 -31.30 22.68
CA ASN A 415 14.06 -31.66 23.54
C ASN A 415 13.85 -30.77 24.79
N SER A 416 14.68 -29.76 25.01
CA SER A 416 14.59 -28.87 26.19
C SER A 416 14.25 -27.43 25.80
N GLY A 417 14.51 -27.04 24.55
CA GLY A 417 14.20 -25.71 24.04
C GLY A 417 15.32 -24.70 24.31
N TRP A 418 14.96 -23.41 24.31
CA TRP A 418 15.90 -22.31 24.57
C TRP A 418 16.23 -22.19 26.06
N THR A 419 17.52 -22.09 26.35
CA THR A 419 18.01 -21.63 27.66
C THR A 419 17.70 -20.16 27.90
N ASP A 420 17.81 -19.72 29.16
CA ASP A 420 17.74 -18.30 29.51
C ASP A 420 18.91 -17.53 28.92
N TRP A 421 18.68 -16.25 28.66
CA TRP A 421 19.73 -15.34 28.22
C TRP A 421 20.81 -15.22 29.30
N THR A 422 22.05 -15.47 28.91
CA THR A 422 23.20 -15.45 29.81
C THR A 422 24.30 -14.57 29.25
N LYS A 423 24.94 -13.79 30.11
CA LYS A 423 26.07 -12.94 29.73
C LYS A 423 27.26 -13.81 29.29
N ALA A 424 27.92 -13.42 28.21
CA ALA A 424 29.19 -14.02 27.80
C ALA A 424 30.34 -13.53 28.70
N ASP A 425 30.39 -14.00 29.94
CA ASP A 425 31.39 -13.60 30.95
C ASP A 425 32.68 -14.45 30.93
N GLY A 426 32.71 -15.51 30.12
CA GLY A 426 33.82 -16.47 30.06
C GLY A 426 33.85 -17.48 31.21
N VAL A 427 32.80 -17.55 32.01
CA VAL A 427 32.65 -18.47 33.16
C VAL A 427 31.39 -19.31 33.02
N ALA A 428 30.25 -18.69 32.71
CA ALA A 428 28.98 -19.38 32.55
C ALA A 428 29.02 -20.35 31.35
N THR A 429 28.37 -21.50 31.51
CA THR A 429 28.30 -22.55 30.49
C THR A 429 26.84 -22.84 30.14
N LEU A 430 26.51 -22.89 28.85
CA LEU A 430 25.17 -23.21 28.36
C LEU A 430 25.18 -24.46 27.50
N GLY A 431 24.29 -25.41 27.81
CA GLY A 431 24.18 -26.72 27.18
C GLY A 431 24.16 -27.82 28.23
N THR A 432 24.55 -29.03 27.87
CA THR A 432 24.67 -30.16 28.80
C THR A 432 26.02 -30.83 28.67
N VAL A 433 26.49 -31.42 29.77
CA VAL A 433 27.70 -32.26 29.78
C VAL A 433 27.27 -33.61 30.35
N GLY A 434 27.56 -34.70 29.64
CA GLY A 434 27.26 -36.07 30.09
C GLY A 434 25.79 -36.51 30.01
N GLN A 435 24.91 -35.70 29.41
CA GLN A 435 23.47 -36.03 29.27
C GLN A 435 23.08 -36.48 27.85
N GLU A 436 24.05 -36.61 26.96
CA GLU A 436 23.86 -36.96 25.53
C GLU A 436 22.95 -36.02 24.70
N LEU A 437 22.56 -34.88 25.25
CA LEU A 437 21.81 -33.85 24.53
C LEU A 437 22.76 -32.95 23.74
N ARG A 438 22.27 -32.44 22.61
CA ARG A 438 23.04 -31.59 21.70
C ARG A 438 22.48 -30.18 21.61
N ILE A 439 23.35 -29.23 21.29
CA ILE A 439 22.94 -27.90 20.87
C ILE A 439 22.50 -27.96 19.39
N GLU A 440 21.35 -27.37 19.09
CA GLU A 440 20.79 -27.27 17.74
C GLU A 440 20.98 -25.88 17.12
N ALA A 441 20.98 -24.85 17.96
CA ALA A 441 21.19 -23.47 17.54
C ALA A 441 21.64 -22.55 18.69
N ILE A 442 22.13 -21.36 18.34
CA ILE A 442 22.56 -20.30 19.24
C ILE A 442 21.83 -19.01 18.87
N GLN A 443 21.52 -18.16 19.84
CA GLN A 443 21.08 -16.79 19.63
C GLN A 443 21.94 -15.82 20.43
N PHE A 444 22.15 -14.62 19.88
CA PHE A 444 22.94 -13.55 20.50
C PHE A 444 22.13 -12.25 20.56
N ARG A 445 22.43 -11.38 21.53
CA ARG A 445 21.89 -10.01 21.56
C ARG A 445 22.86 -8.99 22.16
#